data_AF-A0A7C3K965-F1
#
_entry.id   AF-A0A7C3K965-F1
#
_cell.length_a   1.000
_cell.length_b   1.000
_cell.length_c   1.000
_cell.angle_alpha   90.00
_cell.angle_beta   90.00
_cell.angle_gamma   90.00
#
_symmetry.space_group_name_H-M   'P 1'
#
loop_
_entity.id
_entity.type
_entity.pdbx_description
1 polymer ?
#
loop_
_entity_poly.entity_id
_entity_poly.type
_entity_poly.pdbx_seq_one_letter_code
_entity_poly.pdbx_strand_id
1 'polypeptide(L)'
;MPRNLTTSSQRPGLDNPVVIETAETGHSASAGPLGAEELVLADRVARRLHAELSDLINALPTEARNATGLARHLGIDRTTCQRAVFVASRPYPGPELLTRVPGVRALAQLGDAAARAKPAAPADAVAAFAAAVTQFEHLIARCGGSLTRLIRRINATPSSTAVGSVSEGATGDGGAGSRRRLFEAAADLTGRSSQCWVAVYLYRPAPGSSGELELIRANGLIGHLARQDAVPLVFHNFSSKPHGEAAAAADVPGHIHALTSSHADGTPDAVIRPFTSFPLPLVSSSQPNEFLVQAIDENPSAEGRPVDLMFGTRTLIPHPALQTPPVEEAWALVNFPCRHLLFDVYLHRDLARRCIPSLDAHLWRPDFAQNIADRWQTRFASSPTLQLLGSGTRNAASPAWARHAELTAWLFDAARLTSSEFVGYRCSVEFPIWRAGYCVSFDFSPGDADAPHG
;
A
#
# COMPACT_ATOMS: atom_id res chain seq x y z
N MET A 1 -42.22 -43.67 41.55
CA MET A 1 -41.44 -42.51 41.02
C MET A 1 -42.19 -41.94 39.80
N PRO A 2 -42.12 -40.63 39.57
CA PRO A 2 -43.26 -39.69 39.44
C PRO A 2 -44.00 -39.77 38.09
N ARG A 3 -45.34 -39.57 37.99
CA ARG A 3 -46.17 -38.35 38.12
C ARG A 3 -45.82 -37.23 37.11
N ASN A 4 -46.67 -37.06 36.08
CA ASN A 4 -47.49 -35.86 35.82
C ASN A 4 -47.91 -35.77 34.34
N LEU A 5 -49.16 -35.37 34.08
CA LEU A 5 -49.47 -34.08 33.44
C LEU A 5 -50.99 -33.89 33.37
N THR A 6 -51.46 -32.97 34.21
CA THR A 6 -52.81 -32.40 34.21
C THR A 6 -52.84 -31.16 33.34
N THR A 7 -53.94 -31.01 32.60
CA THR A 7 -54.34 -29.84 31.83
C THR A 7 -54.71 -28.65 32.72
N SER A 8 -54.32 -27.42 32.34
CA SER A 8 -55.12 -26.23 32.61
C SER A 8 -54.78 -25.07 31.68
N SER A 9 -55.84 -24.44 31.19
CA SER A 9 -55.92 -23.25 30.36
C SER A 9 -55.69 -21.98 31.20
N GLN A 10 -55.07 -20.94 30.63
CA GLN A 10 -55.50 -19.55 30.82
C GLN A 10 -54.90 -18.60 29.77
N ARG A 11 -55.72 -17.61 29.39
CA ARG A 11 -55.56 -16.57 28.36
C ARG A 11 -55.10 -15.23 29.01
N PRO A 12 -54.87 -14.14 28.23
CA PRO A 12 -53.78 -13.16 28.43
C PRO A 12 -54.21 -11.83 29.08
N GLY A 13 -53.23 -11.04 29.53
CA GLY A 13 -53.30 -9.58 29.75
C GLY A 13 -51.88 -9.03 29.64
N LEU A 14 -51.54 -8.20 28.65
CA LEU A 14 -51.77 -6.75 28.48
C LEU A 14 -50.94 -5.86 29.43
N ASP A 15 -50.26 -4.92 28.77
CA ASP A 15 -49.69 -3.64 29.22
C ASP A 15 -48.34 -3.61 29.95
N ASN A 16 -47.28 -3.43 29.16
CA ASN A 16 -46.08 -2.70 29.59
C ASN A 16 -45.75 -1.64 28.52
N PRO A 17 -45.63 -0.35 28.89
CA PRO A 17 -45.27 0.69 27.93
C PRO A 17 -43.79 0.54 27.53
N VAL A 18 -43.57 0.48 26.22
CA VAL A 18 -42.23 0.57 25.62
C VAL A 18 -41.74 2.01 25.83
N VAL A 19 -40.84 2.17 26.79
CA VAL A 19 -39.98 3.35 26.89
C VAL A 19 -39.01 3.27 25.71
N ILE A 20 -39.22 4.12 24.71
CA ILE A 20 -38.23 4.36 23.64
C ILE A 20 -37.13 5.19 24.27
N GLU A 21 -36.10 4.52 24.77
CA GLU A 21 -34.85 5.13 25.19
C GLU A 21 -34.10 5.52 23.91
N THR A 22 -34.19 6.81 23.53
CA THR A 22 -33.35 7.40 22.49
C THR A 22 -31.91 7.32 22.96
N ALA A 23 -31.18 6.32 22.46
CA ALA A 23 -29.74 6.18 22.66
C ALA A 23 -29.02 7.31 21.92
N GLU A 24 -28.87 8.46 22.59
CA GLU A 24 -27.80 9.39 22.28
C GLU A 24 -26.48 8.66 22.50
N THR A 25 -25.84 8.26 21.40
CA THR A 25 -24.50 7.66 21.37
C THR A 25 -23.44 8.72 21.65
N GLY A 26 -23.52 9.34 22.84
CA GLY A 26 -22.45 10.10 23.43
C GLY A 26 -21.30 9.18 23.81
N HIS A 27 -20.46 8.82 22.84
CA HIS A 27 -19.15 8.23 23.10
C HIS A 27 -18.29 9.27 23.82
N SER A 28 -18.46 9.37 25.14
CA SER A 28 -17.57 10.13 26.02
C SER A 28 -16.19 9.52 25.88
N ALA A 29 -15.30 10.21 25.15
CA ALA A 29 -13.95 9.77 24.87
C ALA A 29 -13.21 9.49 26.18
N SER A 30 -12.99 8.21 26.49
CA SER A 30 -12.32 7.78 27.72
C SER A 30 -10.89 8.33 27.78
N ALA A 31 -10.38 8.56 28.99
CA ALA A 31 -9.03 9.09 29.20
C ALA A 31 -7.88 8.10 28.87
N GLY A 32 -8.21 6.90 28.37
CA GLY A 32 -7.29 5.81 28.10
C GLY A 32 -6.55 5.91 26.74
N PRO A 33 -5.72 4.90 26.41
CA PRO A 33 -5.08 4.79 25.09
C PRO A 33 -6.09 4.82 23.94
N LEU A 34 -5.60 5.01 22.71
CA LEU A 34 -6.46 4.91 21.53
C LEU A 34 -6.93 3.44 21.39
N GLY A 35 -8.22 3.26 21.14
CA GLY A 35 -8.74 1.96 20.71
C GLY A 35 -8.20 1.60 19.31
N ALA A 36 -8.33 0.34 18.90
CA ALA A 36 -7.80 -0.13 17.61
C ALA A 36 -8.35 0.68 16.41
N GLU A 37 -9.66 0.94 16.38
CA GLU A 37 -10.29 1.74 15.32
C GLU A 37 -9.79 3.20 15.31
N GLU A 38 -9.65 3.81 16.49
CA GLU A 38 -9.14 5.17 16.62
C GLU A 38 -7.67 5.26 16.21
N LEU A 39 -6.88 4.23 16.48
CA LEU A 39 -5.48 4.14 16.08
C LEU A 39 -5.35 4.03 14.55
N VAL A 40 -6.17 3.20 13.90
CA VAL A 40 -6.24 3.10 12.43
C VAL A 40 -6.65 4.43 11.81
N LEU A 41 -7.66 5.10 12.37
CA LEU A 41 -8.08 6.42 11.91
C LEU A 41 -6.97 7.47 12.10
N ALA A 42 -6.34 7.49 13.27
CA ALA A 42 -5.24 8.42 13.57
C ALA A 42 -4.06 8.21 12.62
N ASP A 43 -3.68 6.95 12.31
CA ASP A 43 -2.63 6.65 11.34
C ASP A 43 -3.00 7.15 9.94
N ARG A 44 -4.23 6.91 9.48
CA ARG A 44 -4.69 7.37 8.16
C ARG A 44 -4.58 8.88 8.02
N VAL A 45 -5.10 9.62 9.01
CA VAL A 45 -5.09 11.09 9.03
C VAL A 45 -3.67 11.62 9.14
N ALA A 46 -2.84 11.05 10.02
CA ALA A 46 -1.44 11.44 10.18
C ALA A 46 -0.64 11.22 8.89
N ARG A 47 -0.87 10.10 8.19
CA ARG A 47 -0.22 9.80 6.91
C ARG A 47 -0.62 10.79 5.83
N ARG A 48 -1.92 11.06 5.66
CA ARG A 48 -2.39 12.05 4.69
C ARG A 48 -1.78 13.41 4.98
N LEU A 49 -1.82 13.86 6.24
CA LEU A 49 -1.22 15.13 6.65
C LEU A 49 0.28 15.19 6.36
N HIS A 50 1.01 14.09 6.60
CA HIS A 50 2.45 14.00 6.30
C HIS A 50 2.74 14.09 4.80
N ALA A 51 2.00 13.35 3.98
CA ALA A 51 2.16 13.35 2.52
C ALA A 51 1.90 14.75 1.94
N GLU A 52 0.74 15.33 2.24
CA GLU A 52 0.35 16.64 1.70
C GLU A 52 1.25 17.79 2.20
N LEU A 53 1.71 17.72 3.46
CA LEU A 53 2.68 18.69 3.97
C LEU A 53 4.02 18.59 3.23
N SER A 54 4.47 17.36 2.95
CA SER A 54 5.71 17.11 2.21
C SER A 54 5.60 17.61 0.77
N ASP A 55 4.50 17.32 0.11
CA ASP A 55 4.23 17.76 -1.26
C ASP A 55 4.12 19.29 -1.36
N LEU A 56 3.41 19.94 -0.43
CA LEU A 56 3.34 21.39 -0.35
C LEU A 56 4.74 22.02 -0.22
N ILE A 57 5.59 21.51 0.68
CA ILE A 57 6.96 22.02 0.87
C ILE A 57 7.82 21.76 -0.38
N ASN A 58 7.68 20.59 -1.00
CA ASN A 58 8.43 20.24 -2.22
C ASN A 58 8.00 21.04 -3.44
N ALA A 59 6.78 21.56 -3.47
CA ALA A 59 6.30 22.43 -4.53
C ALA A 59 6.86 23.87 -4.44
N LEU A 60 7.43 24.26 -3.29
CA LEU A 60 8.05 25.58 -3.10
C LEU A 60 9.48 25.62 -3.70
N PRO A 61 10.04 26.84 -3.92
CA PRO A 61 11.42 27.02 -4.36
C PRO A 61 12.41 26.30 -3.43
N THR A 62 13.50 25.79 -3.98
CA THR A 62 14.50 24.98 -3.24
C THR A 62 15.03 25.72 -2.01
N GLU A 63 15.26 27.03 -2.12
CA GLU A 63 15.71 27.91 -1.04
C GLU A 63 14.69 28.06 0.11
N ALA A 64 13.42 27.75 -0.14
CA ALA A 64 12.33 27.79 0.84
C ALA A 64 12.07 26.43 1.51
N ARG A 65 12.77 25.34 1.14
CA ARG A 65 12.53 23.99 1.68
C ARG A 65 13.19 23.70 3.03
N ASN A 66 13.86 24.69 3.63
CA ASN A 66 14.41 24.62 4.98
C ASN A 66 13.68 25.59 5.91
N ALA A 67 13.76 25.40 7.24
CA ALA A 67 12.96 26.17 8.21
C ALA A 67 13.14 27.70 8.09
N THR A 68 14.37 28.18 7.91
CA THR A 68 14.67 29.61 7.78
C THR A 68 14.16 30.17 6.44
N GLY A 69 14.39 29.42 5.36
CA GLY A 69 13.91 29.74 4.03
C GLY A 69 12.39 29.82 3.95
N LEU A 70 11.71 28.82 4.53
CA LEU A 70 10.25 28.72 4.59
C LEU A 70 9.65 29.90 5.37
N ALA A 71 10.21 30.22 6.54
CA ALA A 71 9.75 31.35 7.36
C ALA A 71 9.85 32.68 6.61
N ARG A 72 10.97 32.91 5.92
CA ARG A 72 11.17 34.12 5.08
C ARG A 72 10.24 34.14 3.87
N HIS A 73 10.05 33.01 3.20
CA HIS A 73 9.23 32.88 2.00
C HIS A 73 7.74 33.10 2.29
N LEU A 74 7.25 32.54 3.40
CA LEU A 74 5.83 32.55 3.77
C LEU A 74 5.46 33.69 4.72
N GLY A 75 6.44 34.35 5.35
CA GLY A 75 6.18 35.35 6.40
C GLY A 75 5.55 34.74 7.66
N ILE A 76 5.89 33.49 7.98
CA ILE A 76 5.39 32.74 9.14
C ILE A 76 6.50 32.63 10.20
N ASP A 77 6.10 32.50 11.46
CA ASP A 77 7.00 32.23 12.57
C ASP A 77 7.94 31.04 12.30
N ARG A 78 9.22 31.20 12.65
CA ARG A 78 10.26 30.21 12.39
C ARG A 78 10.02 28.89 13.13
N THR A 79 9.39 28.91 14.31
CA THR A 79 9.11 27.71 15.12
C THR A 79 8.10 26.80 14.43
N THR A 80 7.02 27.37 13.90
CA THR A 80 6.02 26.63 13.08
C THR A 80 6.69 26.03 11.84
N CYS A 81 7.50 26.82 11.14
CA CYS A 81 8.22 26.36 9.95
C CYS A 81 9.21 25.24 10.28
N GLN A 82 9.91 25.32 11.42
CA GLN A 82 10.84 24.28 11.86
C GLN A 82 10.14 22.95 12.13
N ARG A 83 8.98 22.97 12.80
CA ARG A 83 8.18 21.75 13.04
C ARG A 83 7.64 21.17 11.74
N ALA A 84 7.14 22.01 10.84
CA ALA A 84 6.64 21.59 9.53
C ALA A 84 7.73 20.91 8.70
N VAL A 85 8.89 21.56 8.55
CA VAL A 85 10.04 21.00 7.82
C VAL A 85 10.55 19.73 8.50
N PHE A 86 10.63 19.70 9.84
CA PHE A 86 11.04 18.50 10.58
C PHE A 86 10.14 17.30 10.26
N VAL A 87 8.83 17.50 10.20
CA VAL A 87 7.86 16.45 9.87
C VAL A 87 8.00 16.02 8.41
N ALA A 88 8.00 16.98 7.47
CA ALA A 88 8.04 16.69 6.03
C ALA A 88 9.34 16.04 5.53
N SER A 89 10.46 16.36 6.17
CA SER A 89 11.79 15.86 5.78
C SER A 89 12.13 14.45 6.28
N ARG A 90 11.26 13.83 7.08
CA ARG A 90 11.51 12.52 7.69
C ARG A 90 10.53 11.47 7.18
N PRO A 91 10.94 10.19 7.15
CA PRO A 91 10.01 9.09 6.92
C PRO A 91 8.85 9.14 7.91
N TYR A 92 7.66 8.77 7.43
CA TYR A 92 6.45 8.73 8.24
C TYR A 92 6.60 7.76 9.41
N PRO A 93 6.57 8.22 10.68
CA PRO A 93 6.85 7.39 11.84
C PRO A 93 5.62 6.69 12.42
N GLY A 94 4.44 6.81 11.79
CA GLY A 94 3.16 6.39 12.37
C GLY A 94 2.38 7.54 13.01
N PRO A 95 1.30 7.23 13.76
CA PRO A 95 0.43 8.22 14.39
C PRO A 95 1.16 9.12 15.41
N GLU A 96 2.32 8.70 15.91
CA GLU A 96 3.22 9.50 16.76
C GLU A 96 3.66 10.81 16.09
N LEU A 97 3.60 10.89 14.75
CA LEU A 97 3.79 12.12 14.00
C LEU A 97 2.91 13.27 14.50
N LEU A 98 1.67 12.98 14.91
CA LEU A 98 0.71 13.97 15.39
C LEU A 98 1.15 14.67 16.69
N THR A 99 2.12 14.09 17.41
CA THR A 99 2.72 14.72 18.58
C THR A 99 3.71 15.83 18.22
N ARG A 100 4.19 15.85 16.97
CA ARG A 100 5.24 16.75 16.49
C ARG A 100 4.72 17.82 15.54
N VAL A 101 3.61 17.58 14.84
CA VAL A 101 3.00 18.54 13.88
C VAL A 101 2.55 19.84 14.54
N PRO A 102 2.67 21.00 13.86
CA PRO A 102 2.02 22.23 14.29
C PRO A 102 0.53 22.05 14.55
N GLY A 103 -0.07 22.90 15.40
CA GLY A 103 -1.51 22.88 15.63
C GLY A 103 -2.31 23.28 14.38
N VAL A 104 -3.58 22.89 14.30
CA VAL A 104 -4.49 23.12 13.15
C VAL A 104 -4.43 24.56 12.63
N ARG A 105 -4.54 25.56 13.51
CA ARG A 105 -4.47 26.98 13.12
C ARG A 105 -3.13 27.36 12.45
N ALA A 106 -2.02 26.81 12.93
CA ALA A 106 -0.70 27.07 12.37
C ALA A 106 -0.51 26.35 11.02
N LEU A 107 -1.07 25.14 10.87
CA LEU A 107 -1.12 24.43 9.59
C LEU A 107 -1.98 25.16 8.56
N ALA A 108 -3.18 25.62 8.94
CA ALA A 108 -4.03 26.43 8.06
C ALA A 108 -3.30 27.72 7.60
N GLN A 109 -2.63 28.41 8.52
CA GLN A 109 -1.81 29.58 8.19
C GLN A 109 -0.68 29.26 7.20
N LEU A 110 -0.04 28.09 7.32
CA LEU A 110 0.97 27.62 6.35
C LEU A 110 0.38 27.47 4.94
N GLY A 111 -0.77 26.80 4.79
CA GLY A 111 -1.44 26.63 3.51
C GLY A 111 -1.85 27.96 2.87
N ASP A 112 -2.48 28.83 3.66
CA ASP A 112 -2.88 30.18 3.24
C ASP A 112 -1.70 31.04 2.77
N ALA A 113 -0.58 30.98 3.49
CA ALA A 113 0.62 31.72 3.12
C ALA A 113 1.26 31.14 1.86
N ALA A 114 1.31 29.81 1.71
CA ALA A 114 1.84 29.16 0.52
C ALA A 114 1.05 29.53 -0.74
N ALA A 115 -0.28 29.67 -0.62
CA ALA A 115 -1.16 30.11 -1.70
C ALA A 115 -0.89 31.56 -2.15
N ARG A 116 -0.48 32.43 -1.22
CA ARG A 116 -0.23 33.87 -1.48
C ARG A 116 1.24 34.22 -1.74
N ALA A 117 2.16 33.27 -1.56
CA ALA A 117 3.58 33.48 -1.70
C ALA A 117 3.98 33.82 -3.15
N LYS A 118 5.22 34.29 -3.35
CA LYS A 118 5.76 34.60 -4.67
C LYS A 118 7.13 33.93 -4.86
N PRO A 119 7.24 32.87 -5.68
CA PRO A 119 6.15 32.19 -6.38
C PRO A 119 5.20 31.47 -5.41
N ALA A 120 3.93 31.36 -5.83
CA ALA A 120 2.89 30.66 -5.09
C ALA A 120 3.04 29.15 -5.27
N ALA A 121 2.60 28.37 -4.27
CA ALA A 121 2.44 26.94 -4.44
C ALA A 121 1.31 26.63 -5.45
N PRO A 122 1.39 25.50 -6.17
CA PRO A 122 0.30 25.01 -7.02
C PRO A 122 -1.03 24.92 -6.26
N ALA A 123 -2.12 25.35 -6.91
CA ALA A 123 -3.44 25.46 -6.27
C ALA A 123 -3.99 24.10 -5.82
N ASP A 124 -3.69 23.04 -6.56
CA ASP A 124 -4.01 21.65 -6.23
C ASP A 124 -3.29 21.17 -4.96
N ALA A 125 -1.98 21.44 -4.83
CA ALA A 125 -1.21 21.11 -3.63
C ALA A 125 -1.74 21.86 -2.39
N VAL A 126 -2.09 23.14 -2.54
CA VAL A 126 -2.70 23.93 -1.45
C VAL A 126 -4.06 23.35 -1.04
N ALA A 127 -4.92 23.01 -2.00
CA ALA A 127 -6.25 22.46 -1.72
C ALA A 127 -6.17 21.09 -1.03
N ALA A 128 -5.27 20.21 -1.50
CA ALA A 128 -5.07 18.88 -0.91
C ALA A 128 -4.53 18.98 0.53
N PHE A 129 -3.57 19.88 0.79
CA PHE A 129 -3.08 20.16 2.14
C PHE A 129 -4.18 20.72 3.05
N ALA A 130 -4.98 21.68 2.59
CA ALA A 130 -6.09 22.22 3.36
C ALA A 130 -7.09 21.13 3.78
N ALA A 131 -7.45 20.22 2.86
CA ALA A 131 -8.33 19.09 3.16
C ALA A 131 -7.72 18.16 4.23
N ALA A 132 -6.41 17.89 4.18
CA ALA A 132 -5.73 17.09 5.20
C ALA A 132 -5.72 17.77 6.58
N VAL A 133 -5.61 19.11 6.63
CA VAL A 133 -5.70 19.88 7.88
C VAL A 133 -7.12 19.79 8.49
N THR A 134 -8.16 19.88 7.67
CA THR A 134 -9.56 19.69 8.11
C THR A 134 -9.78 18.28 8.68
N GLN A 135 -9.25 17.25 8.04
CA GLN A 135 -9.33 15.88 8.57
C GLN A 135 -8.60 15.71 9.90
N PHE A 136 -7.48 16.40 10.09
CA PHE A 136 -6.79 16.43 11.37
C PHE A 136 -7.61 17.13 12.46
N GLU A 137 -8.30 18.21 12.13
CA GLU A 137 -9.24 18.87 13.04
C GLU A 137 -10.40 17.94 13.46
N HIS A 138 -11.00 17.23 12.50
CA HIS A 138 -12.04 16.24 12.78
C HIS A 138 -11.54 15.09 13.65
N LEU A 139 -10.32 14.59 13.43
CA LEU A 139 -9.70 13.59 14.29
C LEU A 139 -9.54 14.11 15.73
N ILE A 140 -9.08 15.35 15.90
CA ILE A 140 -8.94 15.97 17.22
C ILE A 140 -10.30 16.03 17.92
N ALA A 141 -11.34 16.51 17.22
CA ALA A 141 -12.70 16.58 17.75
C ALA A 141 -13.20 15.20 18.19
N ARG A 142 -13.04 14.18 17.34
CA ARG A 142 -13.52 12.80 17.57
C ARG A 142 -12.77 12.07 18.70
N CYS A 143 -11.43 12.10 18.69
CA CYS A 143 -10.64 11.25 19.58
C CYS A 143 -10.21 11.94 20.88
N GLY A 144 -10.24 13.27 20.97
CA GLY A 144 -9.73 13.97 22.15
C GLY A 144 -10.47 15.22 22.55
N GLY A 145 -11.27 15.83 21.68
CA GLY A 145 -11.76 17.19 21.83
C GLY A 145 -10.66 18.28 21.84
N SER A 146 -9.39 17.92 22.06
CA SER A 146 -8.23 18.81 21.99
C SER A 146 -6.96 18.06 21.58
N LEU A 147 -6.03 18.78 20.94
CA LEU A 147 -4.75 18.22 20.50
C LEU A 147 -3.94 17.66 21.68
N THR A 148 -3.90 18.38 22.81
CA THR A 148 -3.22 17.92 24.03
C THR A 148 -3.77 16.58 24.52
N ARG A 149 -5.09 16.38 24.46
CA ARG A 149 -5.71 15.11 24.86
C ARG A 149 -5.35 14.01 23.86
N LEU A 150 -5.42 14.29 22.56
CA LEU A 150 -5.03 13.33 21.51
C LEU A 150 -3.57 12.88 21.69
N ILE A 151 -2.64 13.82 21.89
CA ILE A 151 -1.21 13.53 22.14
C ILE A 151 -1.03 12.63 23.36
N ARG A 152 -1.74 12.91 24.46
CA ARG A 152 -1.69 12.09 25.66
C ARG A 152 -2.16 10.65 25.39
N ARG A 153 -3.23 10.48 24.61
CA ARG A 153 -3.75 9.15 24.25
C ARG A 153 -2.80 8.38 23.34
N ILE A 154 -2.19 9.07 22.36
CA ILE A 154 -1.15 8.49 21.49
C ILE A 154 0.03 8.01 22.34
N ASN A 155 0.56 8.85 23.24
CA ASN A 155 1.69 8.48 24.10
C ASN A 155 1.35 7.37 25.11
N ALA A 156 0.08 7.23 25.50
CA ALA A 156 -0.39 6.15 26.36
C ALA A 156 -0.61 4.83 25.60
N THR A 157 -0.63 4.88 24.26
CA THR A 157 -0.78 3.69 23.41
C THR A 157 0.59 3.04 23.28
N PRO A 158 0.79 1.78 23.70
CA PRO A 158 2.10 1.13 23.64
C PRO A 158 2.58 1.01 22.20
N SER A 159 3.54 1.84 21.80
CA SER A 159 4.17 1.75 20.48
C SER A 159 4.94 0.44 20.38
N SER A 160 4.70 -0.33 19.32
CA SER A 160 5.44 -1.56 19.00
C SER A 160 6.94 -1.32 18.74
N THR A 161 7.37 -0.05 18.68
CA THR A 161 8.74 0.41 18.41
C THR A 161 9.68 0.42 19.63
N ALA A 162 9.21 0.08 20.84
CA ALA A 162 10.02 0.19 22.07
C ALA A 162 11.02 -0.97 22.31
N VAL A 163 11.12 -1.96 21.42
CA VAL A 163 12.16 -3.01 21.54
C VAL A 163 13.46 -2.51 20.89
N GLY A 164 14.29 -1.85 21.70
CA GLY A 164 15.69 -1.55 21.40
C GLY A 164 15.93 -0.17 20.80
N SER A 165 16.13 0.82 21.66
CA SER A 165 16.77 2.09 21.30
C SER A 165 18.21 1.84 20.84
N VAL A 166 18.39 1.48 19.58
CA VAL A 166 19.69 1.54 18.91
C VAL A 166 20.01 3.04 18.74
N SER A 167 21.15 3.45 19.27
CA SER A 167 21.65 4.82 19.41
C SER A 167 21.22 5.80 18.32
N GLU A 168 20.81 7.00 18.74
CA GLU A 168 20.49 8.19 17.92
C GLU A 168 21.65 8.75 17.07
N GLY A 169 22.72 7.99 16.85
CA GLY A 169 23.89 8.38 16.05
C GLY A 169 23.91 7.85 14.61
N ALA A 170 23.00 6.97 14.20
CA ALA A 170 23.00 6.40 12.86
C ALA A 170 22.05 7.17 11.93
N THR A 171 22.55 8.23 11.31
CA THR A 171 21.92 8.91 10.18
C THR A 171 21.64 7.90 9.04
N GLY A 172 20.37 7.69 8.70
CA GLY A 172 19.90 7.22 7.39
C GLY A 172 20.14 5.75 6.97
N ASP A 173 21.14 5.06 7.51
CA ASP A 173 21.67 3.81 6.91
C ASP A 173 21.53 2.55 7.80
N GLY A 174 21.11 2.69 9.06
CA GLY A 174 21.04 1.56 10.01
C GLY A 174 20.12 0.42 9.57
N GLY A 175 19.12 0.72 8.73
CA GLY A 175 18.24 -0.27 8.11
C GLY A 175 18.90 -1.06 6.98
N ALA A 176 19.70 -0.43 6.13
CA ALA A 176 20.24 -1.09 4.93
C ALA A 176 21.25 -2.19 5.30
N GLY A 177 22.15 -1.92 6.25
CA GLY A 177 23.09 -2.93 6.74
C GLY A 177 22.41 -4.13 7.40
N SER A 178 21.36 -3.88 8.19
CA SER A 178 20.58 -4.96 8.83
C SER A 178 19.80 -5.79 7.80
N ARG A 179 19.18 -5.15 6.81
CA ARG A 179 18.48 -5.83 5.71
C ARG A 179 19.43 -6.62 4.81
N ARG A 180 20.63 -6.11 4.55
CA ARG A 180 21.67 -6.85 3.82
C ARG A 180 22.09 -8.13 4.54
N ARG A 181 22.34 -8.05 5.85
CA ARG A 181 22.65 -9.24 6.65
C ARG A 181 21.50 -10.25 6.65
N LEU A 182 20.25 -9.77 6.73
CA LEU A 182 19.07 -10.63 6.60
C LEU A 182 19.02 -11.32 5.23
N PHE A 183 19.29 -10.59 4.14
CA PHE A 183 19.36 -11.15 2.80
C PHE A 183 20.45 -12.24 2.71
N GLU A 184 21.67 -11.95 3.16
CA GLU A 184 22.79 -12.90 3.11
C GLU A 184 22.49 -14.17 3.92
N ALA A 185 21.97 -14.02 5.15
CA ALA A 185 21.59 -15.14 6.00
C ALA A 185 20.42 -15.96 5.41
N ALA A 186 19.41 -15.29 4.85
CA ALA A 186 18.27 -15.98 4.24
C ALA A 186 18.67 -16.68 2.94
N ALA A 187 19.57 -16.09 2.15
CA ALA A 187 20.09 -16.71 0.93
C ALA A 187 20.88 -17.98 1.22
N ASP A 188 21.75 -17.94 2.23
CA ASP A 188 22.50 -19.11 2.69
C ASP A 188 21.56 -20.20 3.24
N LEU A 189 20.62 -19.82 4.11
CA LEU A 189 19.67 -20.75 4.74
C LEU A 189 18.74 -21.43 3.73
N THR A 190 18.25 -20.68 2.74
CA THR A 190 17.30 -21.20 1.73
C THR A 190 18.00 -21.79 0.51
N GLY A 191 19.33 -21.65 0.42
CA GLY A 191 20.14 -22.06 -0.73
C GLY A 191 19.87 -21.28 -2.02
N ARG A 192 19.20 -20.13 -1.96
CA ARG A 192 18.74 -19.40 -3.16
C ARG A 192 18.77 -17.90 -2.98
N SER A 193 18.91 -17.19 -4.10
CA SER A 193 18.78 -15.73 -4.12
C SER A 193 18.42 -15.23 -5.50
N SER A 194 17.90 -14.01 -5.59
CA SER A 194 17.71 -13.31 -6.86
C SER A 194 18.39 -11.95 -6.85
N GLN A 195 18.81 -11.49 -8.02
CA GLN A 195 19.28 -10.12 -8.19
C GLN A 195 18.12 -9.13 -8.01
N CYS A 196 16.99 -9.36 -8.67
CA CYS A 196 15.83 -8.48 -8.57
C CYS A 196 14.52 -9.28 -8.52
N TRP A 197 13.58 -8.82 -7.70
CA TRP A 197 12.16 -9.14 -7.79
C TRP A 197 11.45 -7.96 -8.46
N VAL A 198 10.70 -8.23 -9.52
CA VAL A 198 10.04 -7.21 -10.35
C VAL A 198 8.53 -7.45 -10.34
N ALA A 199 7.76 -6.38 -10.15
CA ALA A 199 6.31 -6.37 -10.25
C ALA A 199 5.86 -5.06 -10.94
N VAL A 200 5.04 -5.16 -11.97
CA VAL A 200 4.45 -4.03 -12.71
C VAL A 200 2.96 -4.26 -12.84
N TYR A 201 2.16 -3.34 -12.32
CA TYR A 201 0.69 -3.43 -12.28
C TYR A 201 0.12 -2.27 -13.11
N LEU A 202 -0.82 -2.54 -14.01
CA LEU A 202 -1.58 -1.55 -14.76
C LEU A 202 -3.05 -1.66 -14.38
N TYR A 203 -3.63 -0.58 -13.88
CA TYR A 203 -5.06 -0.48 -13.57
C TYR A 203 -5.76 0.48 -14.52
N ARG A 204 -6.86 0.04 -15.13
CA ARG A 204 -7.72 0.90 -15.95
C ARG A 204 -9.20 0.58 -15.74
N PRO A 205 -10.11 1.51 -16.02
CA PRO A 205 -11.52 1.18 -16.17
C PRO A 205 -11.72 0.07 -17.22
N ALA A 206 -12.56 -0.92 -16.90
CA ALA A 206 -12.94 -1.95 -17.84
C ALA A 206 -13.76 -1.32 -18.99
N PRO A 207 -13.49 -1.67 -20.27
CA PRO A 207 -14.30 -1.16 -21.38
C PRO A 207 -15.78 -1.54 -21.20
N GLY A 208 -16.67 -0.55 -21.25
CA GLY A 208 -18.12 -0.80 -21.18
C GLY A 208 -18.68 -1.09 -19.78
N SER A 209 -17.85 -1.08 -18.73
CA SER A 209 -18.28 -1.33 -17.34
C SER A 209 -17.72 -0.26 -16.40
N SER A 210 -18.59 0.55 -15.81
CA SER A 210 -18.19 1.55 -14.80
C SER A 210 -17.94 0.93 -13.42
N GLY A 211 -18.39 -0.31 -13.21
CA GLY A 211 -18.30 -1.02 -11.94
C GLY A 211 -17.07 -1.90 -11.78
N GLU A 212 -16.20 -1.96 -12.79
CA GLU A 212 -15.07 -2.88 -12.84
C GLU A 212 -13.80 -2.19 -13.34
N LEU A 213 -12.66 -2.68 -12.86
CA LEU A 213 -11.34 -2.36 -13.39
C LEU A 213 -10.75 -3.57 -14.07
N GLU A 214 -10.00 -3.33 -15.14
CA GLU A 214 -9.07 -4.30 -15.69
C GLU A 214 -7.70 -4.10 -15.04
N LEU A 215 -7.17 -5.18 -14.48
CA LEU A 215 -5.85 -5.27 -13.89
C LEU A 215 -4.95 -6.14 -14.76
N ILE A 216 -3.89 -5.55 -15.30
CA ILE A 216 -2.84 -6.25 -16.05
C ILE A 216 -1.58 -6.24 -15.21
N ARG A 217 -0.90 -7.38 -15.10
CA ARG A 217 0.28 -7.53 -14.25
C ARG A 217 1.40 -8.24 -14.98
N ALA A 218 2.62 -7.76 -14.77
CA ALA A 218 3.82 -8.54 -15.01
C ALA A 218 4.59 -8.70 -13.70
N ASN A 219 5.02 -9.91 -13.36
CA ASN A 219 5.85 -10.14 -12.18
C ASN A 219 6.82 -11.29 -12.39
N GLY A 220 8.02 -11.16 -11.86
CA GLY A 220 9.11 -12.06 -12.20
C GLY A 220 10.40 -11.80 -11.44
N LEU A 221 11.27 -12.80 -11.44
CA LEU A 221 12.60 -12.70 -10.86
C LEU A 221 13.66 -12.55 -11.94
N ILE A 222 14.72 -11.83 -11.58
CA ILE A 222 15.89 -11.59 -12.42
C ILE A 222 17.12 -12.10 -11.68
N GLY A 223 17.97 -12.81 -12.40
CA GLY A 223 19.23 -13.33 -11.91
C GLY A 223 19.05 -14.31 -10.76
N HIS A 224 18.06 -15.19 -10.82
CA HIS A 224 17.81 -16.17 -9.78
C HIS A 224 18.85 -17.27 -9.80
N LEU A 225 19.39 -17.58 -8.62
CA LEU A 225 20.33 -18.64 -8.37
C LEU A 225 19.75 -19.55 -7.29
N ALA A 226 19.88 -20.85 -7.50
CA ALA A 226 19.53 -21.88 -6.53
C ALA A 226 20.64 -22.93 -6.48
N ARG A 227 20.96 -23.41 -5.27
CA ARG A 227 21.74 -24.63 -5.08
C ARG A 227 20.86 -25.85 -5.32
N GLN A 228 21.49 -27.01 -5.51
CA GLN A 228 20.78 -28.28 -5.69
C GLN A 228 19.85 -28.64 -4.52
N ASP A 229 20.19 -28.21 -3.30
CA ASP A 229 19.45 -28.46 -2.06
C ASP A 229 18.59 -27.28 -1.59
N ALA A 230 18.39 -26.27 -2.45
CA ALA A 230 17.73 -25.02 -2.10
C ALA A 230 16.21 -25.12 -2.10
N VAL A 231 15.53 -24.54 -1.08
CA VAL A 231 14.07 -24.26 -0.96
C VAL A 231 13.16 -25.31 -1.61
N PRO A 232 11.86 -25.11 -1.87
CA PRO A 232 11.42 -24.84 -3.25
C PRO A 232 10.97 -23.39 -3.45
N LEU A 233 10.82 -22.96 -4.72
CA LEU A 233 10.24 -21.64 -5.01
C LEU A 233 8.73 -21.79 -5.15
N VAL A 234 7.98 -20.77 -4.73
CA VAL A 234 6.53 -20.69 -4.94
C VAL A 234 6.19 -19.25 -5.33
N PHE A 235 5.30 -19.04 -6.30
CA PHE A 235 4.88 -17.70 -6.72
C PHE A 235 3.40 -17.46 -6.46
N HIS A 236 3.07 -16.88 -5.32
CA HIS A 236 1.67 -16.55 -5.05
C HIS A 236 1.21 -15.42 -5.98
N ASN A 237 0.26 -15.72 -6.86
CA ASN A 237 -0.47 -14.70 -7.60
C ASN A 237 -1.81 -14.51 -6.90
N PHE A 238 -1.96 -13.38 -6.21
CA PHE A 238 -3.21 -13.07 -5.53
C PHE A 238 -4.24 -12.66 -6.58
N SER A 239 -5.32 -13.44 -6.73
CA SER A 239 -6.60 -12.91 -7.20
C SER A 239 -7.47 -12.61 -5.99
N SER A 240 -8.17 -11.48 -6.01
CA SER A 240 -9.34 -11.27 -5.17
C SER A 240 -10.28 -12.46 -5.39
N LYS A 241 -10.71 -13.13 -4.31
CA LYS A 241 -11.62 -14.28 -4.43
C LYS A 241 -12.84 -13.85 -5.25
N PRO A 242 -13.27 -14.61 -6.27
CA PRO A 242 -14.57 -14.38 -6.88
C PRO A 242 -15.63 -14.45 -5.77
N HIS A 243 -16.41 -13.38 -5.64
CA HIS A 243 -17.57 -13.37 -4.76
C HIS A 243 -18.67 -14.19 -5.44
N GLY A 244 -18.77 -15.48 -5.09
CA GLY A 244 -19.87 -16.37 -5.46
C GLY A 244 -19.47 -17.61 -6.26
N GLU A 245 -20.18 -18.72 -6.02
CA GLU A 245 -20.03 -20.03 -6.69
C GLU A 245 -20.52 -20.07 -8.15
N ALA A 246 -20.53 -18.94 -8.87
CA ALA A 246 -21.01 -18.91 -10.24
C ALA A 246 -19.95 -19.47 -11.20
N ALA A 247 -20.25 -20.63 -11.76
CA ALA A 247 -19.39 -21.46 -12.61
C ALA A 247 -18.93 -20.79 -13.92
N ALA A 248 -17.64 -20.99 -14.23
CA ALA A 248 -17.06 -21.31 -15.54
C ALA A 248 -17.54 -20.57 -16.82
N ALA A 249 -17.95 -19.30 -16.74
CA ALA A 249 -18.04 -18.43 -17.91
C ALA A 249 -16.74 -17.62 -18.08
N ALA A 250 -16.30 -17.40 -19.31
CA ALA A 250 -14.99 -16.82 -19.65
C ALA A 250 -14.78 -15.37 -19.21
N ASP A 251 -15.82 -14.68 -18.72
CA ASP A 251 -15.79 -13.26 -18.33
C ASP A 251 -16.19 -13.01 -16.85
N VAL A 252 -16.06 -14.02 -15.97
CA VAL A 252 -16.39 -13.84 -14.55
C VAL A 252 -15.28 -13.04 -13.84
N PRO A 253 -15.63 -11.98 -13.07
CA PRO A 253 -14.67 -11.23 -12.26
C PRO A 253 -13.83 -12.13 -11.36
N GLY A 254 -12.53 -11.83 -11.28
CA GLY A 254 -11.55 -12.61 -10.51
C GLY A 254 -10.91 -13.78 -11.26
N HIS A 255 -11.35 -14.12 -12.47
CA HIS A 255 -10.62 -15.09 -13.30
C HIS A 255 -9.31 -14.47 -13.79
N ILE A 256 -8.20 -15.21 -13.63
CA ILE A 256 -6.90 -14.82 -14.16
C ILE A 256 -6.75 -15.40 -15.57
N HIS A 257 -6.43 -14.55 -16.54
CA HIS A 257 -6.08 -14.94 -17.90
C HIS A 257 -4.60 -14.65 -18.14
N ALA A 258 -3.95 -15.52 -18.92
CA ALA A 258 -2.62 -15.22 -19.43
C ALA A 258 -2.68 -13.97 -20.32
N LEU A 259 -1.67 -13.10 -20.22
CA LEU A 259 -1.63 -11.89 -21.05
C LEU A 259 -1.33 -12.21 -22.52
N THR A 260 -0.65 -13.32 -22.78
CA THR A 260 -0.31 -13.81 -24.11
C THR A 260 -0.84 -15.24 -24.28
N SER A 261 -1.39 -15.57 -25.44
CA SER A 261 -1.69 -16.96 -25.81
C SER A 261 -0.46 -17.57 -26.48
N SER A 262 0.33 -18.36 -25.74
CA SER A 262 1.56 -18.98 -26.25
C SER A 262 1.33 -20.49 -26.36
N HIS A 263 0.89 -20.96 -27.53
CA HIS A 263 0.62 -22.38 -27.84
C HIS A 263 1.87 -23.28 -27.96
N ALA A 264 2.82 -23.19 -27.02
CA ALA A 264 3.91 -24.14 -26.94
C ALA A 264 3.60 -25.18 -25.84
N ASP A 265 3.61 -26.46 -26.22
CA ASP A 265 3.32 -27.57 -25.32
C ASP A 265 4.17 -27.50 -24.04
N GLY A 266 3.50 -27.60 -22.88
CA GLY A 266 4.13 -27.68 -21.56
C GLY A 266 4.55 -26.34 -20.91
N THR A 267 4.37 -25.20 -21.57
CA THR A 267 4.64 -23.89 -20.96
C THR A 267 3.35 -23.26 -20.45
N PRO A 268 3.28 -22.71 -19.22
CA PRO A 268 2.13 -21.90 -18.82
C PRO A 268 1.99 -20.71 -19.76
N ASP A 269 0.78 -20.47 -20.29
CA ASP A 269 0.48 -19.35 -21.20
C ASP A 269 0.91 -17.98 -20.61
N ALA A 270 0.99 -17.89 -19.29
CA ALA A 270 1.38 -16.68 -18.57
C ALA A 270 2.87 -16.32 -18.73
N VAL A 271 3.76 -17.17 -19.26
CA VAL A 271 5.20 -16.84 -19.35
C VAL A 271 5.47 -15.77 -20.41
N ILE A 272 6.12 -14.68 -20.03
CA ILE A 272 6.56 -13.62 -20.94
C ILE A 272 7.95 -13.97 -21.50
N ARG A 273 7.96 -14.65 -22.66
CA ARG A 273 9.17 -15.16 -23.31
C ARG A 273 10.29 -14.12 -23.53
N PRO A 274 10.03 -12.87 -23.98
CA PRO A 274 11.11 -11.89 -24.17
C PRO A 274 11.93 -11.55 -22.91
N PHE A 275 11.39 -11.82 -21.72
CA PHE A 275 12.02 -11.52 -20.43
C PHE A 275 12.25 -12.78 -19.57
N THR A 276 12.25 -13.96 -20.19
CA THR A 276 12.51 -15.25 -19.52
C THR A 276 13.72 -15.93 -20.17
N SER A 277 14.60 -16.52 -19.36
CA SER A 277 15.79 -17.25 -19.83
C SER A 277 15.41 -18.49 -20.64
N PHE A 278 16.34 -18.92 -21.52
CA PHE A 278 16.25 -20.17 -22.26
C PHE A 278 17.39 -21.13 -21.84
N PRO A 279 17.13 -22.44 -21.67
CA PRO A 279 15.82 -23.11 -21.76
C PRO A 279 14.83 -22.61 -20.70
N LEU A 280 13.53 -22.72 -20.98
CA LEU A 280 12.50 -22.27 -20.04
C LEU A 280 12.57 -23.12 -18.76
N PRO A 281 12.43 -22.51 -17.58
CA PRO A 281 12.34 -23.28 -16.34
C PRO A 281 11.03 -24.08 -16.33
N LEU A 282 11.06 -25.26 -15.69
CA LEU A 282 9.84 -26.04 -15.47
C LEU A 282 8.92 -25.28 -14.50
N VAL A 283 7.65 -25.16 -14.86
CA VAL A 283 6.63 -24.47 -14.04
C VAL A 283 5.42 -25.38 -13.91
N SER A 284 5.16 -25.87 -12.69
CA SER A 284 4.00 -26.71 -12.37
C SER A 284 3.01 -26.00 -11.44
N SER A 285 1.76 -25.82 -11.87
CA SER A 285 0.68 -25.27 -11.03
C SER A 285 -0.12 -26.38 -10.32
N SER A 286 -0.44 -26.20 -9.04
CA SER A 286 -1.19 -27.18 -8.23
C SER A 286 -2.58 -26.71 -7.76
N GLN A 287 -2.97 -25.45 -7.98
CA GLN A 287 -4.26 -24.91 -7.51
C GLN A 287 -4.89 -23.90 -8.49
N PRO A 288 -6.24 -23.80 -8.55
CA PRO A 288 -6.93 -22.69 -9.22
C PRO A 288 -6.65 -21.40 -8.45
N ASN A 289 -6.25 -20.32 -9.15
CA ASN A 289 -5.96 -19.00 -8.57
C ASN A 289 -4.75 -18.90 -7.63
N GLU A 290 -3.92 -19.95 -7.58
CA GLU A 290 -2.59 -19.90 -6.97
C GLU A 290 -1.63 -20.58 -7.94
N PHE A 291 -0.72 -19.82 -8.56
CA PHE A 291 0.35 -20.45 -9.29
C PHE A 291 1.35 -20.99 -8.28
N LEU A 292 1.25 -22.27 -7.93
CA LEU A 292 2.47 -22.95 -7.56
C LEU A 292 3.39 -22.82 -8.78
N VAL A 293 4.58 -22.26 -8.58
CA VAL A 293 5.63 -22.25 -9.59
C VAL A 293 6.78 -22.85 -8.86
N GLN A 294 6.81 -24.17 -8.84
CA GLN A 294 7.97 -24.91 -8.40
C GLN A 294 9.00 -24.78 -9.53
N ALA A 295 9.81 -23.71 -9.48
CA ALA A 295 11.01 -23.66 -10.30
C ALA A 295 11.93 -24.78 -9.79
N ILE A 296 11.81 -25.96 -10.38
CA ILE A 296 12.75 -27.05 -10.20
C ILE A 296 13.66 -26.98 -11.41
N ASP A 297 14.95 -26.78 -11.15
CA ASP A 297 16.01 -27.07 -12.11
C ASP A 297 15.83 -28.50 -12.62
N GLU A 298 15.40 -28.67 -13.88
CA GLU A 298 15.43 -29.99 -14.52
C GLU A 298 16.87 -30.44 -14.77
N ASN A 299 17.82 -29.50 -14.79
CA ASN A 299 19.20 -29.80 -15.08
C ASN A 299 20.12 -29.42 -13.91
N PRO A 300 20.40 -30.34 -12.97
CA PRO A 300 21.40 -30.13 -11.93
C PRO A 300 22.80 -29.81 -12.49
N SER A 301 23.06 -29.97 -13.81
CA SER A 301 24.29 -29.51 -14.45
C SER A 301 24.28 -28.02 -14.85
N ALA A 302 23.17 -27.30 -14.69
CA ALA A 302 23.08 -25.85 -14.89
C ALA A 302 23.49 -25.05 -13.64
N GLU A 303 24.09 -25.72 -12.65
CA GLU A 303 24.59 -25.14 -11.41
C GLU A 303 25.27 -23.78 -11.63
N GLY A 304 24.73 -22.78 -10.94
CA GLY A 304 25.30 -21.43 -10.89
C GLY A 304 24.95 -20.52 -12.06
N ARG A 305 24.17 -20.95 -13.06
CA ARG A 305 23.69 -20.03 -14.10
C ARG A 305 22.44 -19.27 -13.62
N PRO A 306 22.45 -17.92 -13.67
CA PRO A 306 21.28 -17.14 -13.29
C PRO A 306 20.12 -17.37 -14.27
N VAL A 307 18.91 -17.52 -13.72
CA VAL A 307 17.66 -17.66 -14.47
C VAL A 307 16.81 -16.40 -14.30
N ASP A 308 16.29 -15.88 -15.41
CA ASP A 308 15.25 -14.85 -15.43
C ASP A 308 13.91 -15.53 -15.74
N LEU A 309 12.85 -15.12 -15.05
CA LEU A 309 11.51 -15.68 -15.22
C LEU A 309 10.47 -14.58 -15.02
N MET A 310 9.62 -14.40 -16.02
CA MET A 310 8.61 -13.35 -16.01
C MET A 310 7.23 -13.90 -16.39
N PHE A 311 6.21 -13.53 -15.63
CA PHE A 311 4.82 -13.90 -15.87
C PHE A 311 3.98 -12.68 -16.18
N GLY A 312 2.99 -12.82 -17.06
CA GLY A 312 2.04 -11.81 -17.49
C GLY A 312 0.62 -12.30 -17.35
N THR A 313 -0.21 -11.56 -16.61
CA THR A 313 -1.61 -11.91 -16.38
C THR A 313 -2.54 -10.72 -16.53
N ARG A 314 -3.81 -11.01 -16.76
CA ARG A 314 -4.91 -10.05 -16.83
C ARG A 314 -6.10 -10.57 -16.04
N THR A 315 -6.81 -9.68 -15.36
CA THR A 315 -8.03 -10.02 -14.61
C THR A 315 -8.97 -8.82 -14.50
N LEU A 316 -10.25 -9.07 -14.28
CA LEU A 316 -11.24 -8.06 -13.94
C LEU A 316 -11.48 -8.07 -12.43
N ILE A 317 -11.53 -6.89 -11.82
CA ILE A 317 -11.83 -6.70 -10.40
C ILE A 317 -12.96 -5.68 -10.22
N PRO A 318 -13.75 -5.77 -9.14
CA PRO A 318 -14.73 -4.73 -8.81
C PRO A 318 -14.06 -3.37 -8.60
N HIS A 319 -14.70 -2.29 -9.05
CA HIS A 319 -14.18 -0.95 -8.88
C HIS A 319 -14.01 -0.62 -7.38
N PRO A 320 -12.81 -0.23 -6.91
CA PRO A 320 -12.51 -0.03 -5.49
C PRO A 320 -13.41 0.99 -4.80
N ALA A 321 -13.77 2.09 -5.49
CA ALA A 321 -14.73 3.07 -4.97
C ALA A 321 -16.14 2.50 -4.65
N LEU A 322 -16.47 1.29 -5.09
CA LEU A 322 -17.72 0.60 -4.76
C LEU A 322 -17.57 -0.39 -3.59
N GLN A 323 -16.36 -0.53 -3.05
CA GLN A 323 -16.05 -1.43 -1.95
C GLN A 323 -16.11 -0.71 -0.61
N THR A 324 -16.25 -1.49 0.48
CA THR A 324 -16.22 -0.99 1.85
C THR A 324 -15.12 -1.72 2.63
N PRO A 325 -13.99 -1.06 2.94
CA PRO A 325 -13.64 0.34 2.62
C PRO A 325 -13.29 0.53 1.12
N PRO A 326 -13.37 1.76 0.59
CA PRO A 326 -13.12 2.05 -0.82
C PRO A 326 -11.62 2.13 -1.12
N VAL A 327 -10.88 1.05 -0.86
CA VAL A 327 -9.42 0.99 -0.97
C VAL A 327 -9.03 -0.14 -1.92
N GLU A 328 -8.09 0.14 -2.82
CA GLU A 328 -7.42 -0.89 -3.62
C GLU A 328 -5.99 -1.10 -3.14
N GLU A 329 -5.48 -2.31 -3.29
CA GLU A 329 -4.13 -2.66 -2.86
C GLU A 329 -3.40 -3.51 -3.89
N ALA A 330 -2.23 -3.02 -4.29
CA ALA A 330 -1.30 -3.78 -5.08
C ALA A 330 -0.19 -4.32 -4.15
N TRP A 331 0.10 -5.61 -4.24
CA TRP A 331 1.06 -6.29 -3.36
C TRP A 331 2.26 -6.85 -4.13
N ALA A 332 3.46 -6.60 -3.60
CA ALA A 332 4.68 -7.32 -3.97
C ALA A 332 5.22 -8.07 -2.75
N LEU A 333 5.17 -9.40 -2.81
CA LEU A 333 5.65 -10.25 -1.72
C LEU A 333 7.08 -10.70 -1.94
N VAL A 334 7.90 -10.54 -0.91
CA VAL A 334 9.29 -10.99 -0.90
C VAL A 334 9.38 -12.31 -0.15
N ASN A 335 8.95 -13.39 -0.80
CA ASN A 335 8.95 -14.74 -0.23
C ASN A 335 10.27 -15.50 -0.45
N PHE A 336 11.20 -14.94 -1.24
CA PHE A 336 12.57 -15.42 -1.38
C PHE A 336 13.58 -14.26 -1.17
N PRO A 337 14.84 -14.57 -0.83
CA PRO A 337 15.87 -13.55 -0.68
C PRO A 337 16.19 -12.90 -2.04
N CYS A 338 16.08 -11.58 -2.12
CA CYS A 338 16.49 -10.82 -3.31
C CYS A 338 17.28 -9.57 -2.92
N ARG A 339 18.17 -9.11 -3.81
CA ARG A 339 18.95 -7.89 -3.59
C ARG A 339 18.15 -6.63 -3.87
N HIS A 340 17.23 -6.67 -4.83
CA HIS A 340 16.37 -5.54 -5.16
C HIS A 340 14.91 -5.95 -5.29
N LEU A 341 14.02 -5.06 -4.86
CA LEU A 341 12.60 -5.04 -5.22
C LEU A 341 12.35 -3.83 -6.12
N LEU A 342 11.75 -4.08 -7.29
CA LEU A 342 11.13 -3.06 -8.14
C LEU A 342 9.65 -3.33 -8.26
N PHE A 343 8.84 -2.45 -7.69
CA PHE A 343 7.39 -2.57 -7.71
C PHE A 343 6.76 -1.29 -8.22
N ASP A 344 6.30 -1.34 -9.47
CA ASP A 344 5.64 -0.24 -10.15
C ASP A 344 4.14 -0.48 -10.25
N VAL A 345 3.36 0.57 -10.01
CA VAL A 345 1.92 0.59 -10.25
C VAL A 345 1.58 1.77 -11.15
N TYR A 346 0.89 1.52 -12.25
CA TYR A 346 0.40 2.53 -13.17
C TYR A 346 -1.13 2.56 -13.09
N LEU A 347 -1.66 3.70 -12.68
CA LEU A 347 -3.10 3.94 -12.68
C LEU A 347 -3.48 4.77 -13.90
N HIS A 348 -4.57 4.41 -14.58
CA HIS A 348 -5.20 5.31 -15.53
C HIS A 348 -5.48 6.66 -14.86
N ARG A 349 -5.25 7.78 -15.55
CA ARG A 349 -5.32 9.14 -14.99
C ARG A 349 -6.64 9.44 -14.28
N ASP A 350 -7.74 8.86 -14.73
CA ASP A 350 -9.06 9.03 -14.12
C ASP A 350 -9.16 8.35 -12.75
N LEU A 351 -8.43 7.25 -12.53
CA LEU A 351 -8.32 6.59 -11.23
C LEU A 351 -7.35 7.36 -10.33
N ALA A 352 -6.16 7.70 -10.85
CA ALA A 352 -5.13 8.44 -10.10
C ALA A 352 -5.63 9.78 -9.54
N ARG A 353 -6.53 10.47 -10.25
CA ARG A 353 -7.14 11.73 -9.77
C ARG A 353 -8.14 11.56 -8.63
N ARG A 354 -8.61 10.33 -8.39
CA ARG A 354 -9.69 10.00 -7.46
C ARG A 354 -9.23 9.23 -6.23
N CYS A 355 -7.92 9.01 -6.09
CA CYS A 355 -7.38 8.24 -4.98
C CYS A 355 -6.17 8.92 -4.34
N ILE A 356 -5.92 8.58 -3.09
CA ILE A 356 -4.69 8.94 -2.37
C ILE A 356 -3.79 7.70 -2.33
N PRO A 357 -2.65 7.71 -3.04
CA PRO A 357 -1.71 6.60 -3.05
C PRO A 357 -0.89 6.59 -1.75
N SER A 358 -0.61 5.41 -1.22
CA SER A 358 0.31 5.26 -0.10
C SER A 358 1.05 3.93 -0.14
N LEU A 359 2.12 3.80 0.64
CA LEU A 359 2.98 2.60 0.67
C LEU A 359 3.25 2.17 2.10
N ASP A 360 3.14 0.87 2.33
CA ASP A 360 3.52 0.23 3.58
C ASP A 360 4.28 -1.07 3.34
N ALA A 361 5.12 -1.44 4.29
CA ALA A 361 5.73 -2.76 4.38
C ALA A 361 5.18 -3.49 5.61
N HIS A 362 4.78 -4.75 5.43
CA HIS A 362 4.23 -5.56 6.49
C HIS A 362 4.88 -6.94 6.55
N LEU A 363 4.99 -7.51 7.74
CA LEU A 363 5.34 -8.92 7.93
C LEU A 363 4.27 -9.77 7.26
N TRP A 364 4.67 -10.54 6.26
CA TRP A 364 3.76 -11.37 5.51
C TRP A 364 3.23 -12.52 6.35
N ARG A 365 1.93 -12.77 6.23
CA ARG A 365 1.25 -13.94 6.80
C ARG A 365 0.35 -14.57 5.72
N PRO A 366 0.07 -15.88 5.77
CA PRO A 366 -0.86 -16.49 4.82
C PRO A 366 -2.30 -15.93 4.91
N ASP A 367 -2.70 -15.42 6.08
CA ASP A 367 -4.02 -14.84 6.39
C ASP A 367 -4.12 -13.33 6.08
N PHE A 368 -3.08 -12.74 5.50
CA PHE A 368 -2.91 -11.28 5.40
C PHE A 368 -4.02 -10.52 4.65
N ALA A 369 -4.79 -11.21 3.81
CA ALA A 369 -5.77 -10.63 2.91
C ALA A 369 -7.15 -10.30 3.54
N GLN A 370 -7.39 -10.58 4.83
CA GLN A 370 -8.77 -10.58 5.34
C GLN A 370 -9.26 -9.27 5.94
N ASN A 371 -8.41 -8.42 6.54
CA ASN A 371 -8.86 -7.17 7.14
C ASN A 371 -7.77 -6.10 7.20
N ILE A 372 -7.99 -4.94 6.54
CA ILE A 372 -7.06 -3.81 6.54
C ILE A 372 -6.86 -3.25 7.96
N ALA A 373 -7.92 -3.22 8.76
CA ALA A 373 -7.87 -2.66 10.11
C ALA A 373 -6.94 -3.43 11.06
N ASP A 374 -6.70 -4.73 10.82
CA ASP A 374 -5.89 -5.58 11.69
C ASP A 374 -4.39 -5.58 11.33
N ARG A 375 -3.99 -4.83 10.29
CA ARG A 375 -2.62 -4.90 9.74
C ARG A 375 -1.62 -3.98 10.43
N TRP A 376 -2.08 -3.11 11.33
CA TRP A 376 -1.18 -2.26 12.11
C TRP A 376 -0.14 -3.09 12.89
N GLN A 377 -0.53 -4.28 13.37
CA GLN A 377 0.33 -5.16 14.18
C GLN A 377 1.47 -5.81 13.39
N THR A 378 1.35 -5.91 12.07
CA THR A 378 2.37 -6.51 11.19
C THR A 378 3.23 -5.48 10.49
N ARG A 379 2.92 -4.19 10.64
CA ARG A 379 3.58 -3.12 9.91
C ARG A 379 5.01 -2.91 10.39
N PHE A 380 5.94 -2.78 9.44
CA PHE A 380 7.31 -2.36 9.74
C PHE A 380 7.38 -0.84 9.91
N ALA A 381 8.06 -0.40 10.97
CA ALA A 381 8.24 1.02 11.28
C ALA A 381 9.00 1.79 10.18
N SER A 382 9.91 1.12 9.45
CA SER A 382 10.69 1.69 8.37
C SER A 382 10.13 1.30 7.00
N SER A 383 8.95 1.84 6.67
CA SER A 383 8.38 1.66 5.34
C SER A 383 9.16 2.46 4.29
N PRO A 384 9.36 1.90 3.08
CA PRO A 384 9.98 2.65 1.97
C PRO A 384 9.11 3.81 1.50
N THR A 385 9.70 4.74 0.75
CA THR A 385 8.98 5.87 0.15
C THR A 385 8.37 5.48 -1.18
N LEU A 386 7.13 5.90 -1.42
CA LEU A 386 6.48 5.76 -2.72
C LEU A 386 6.93 6.91 -3.63
N GLN A 387 7.58 6.58 -4.74
CA GLN A 387 8.05 7.56 -5.70
C GLN A 387 6.98 7.78 -6.79
N LEU A 388 6.61 9.04 -7.05
CA LEU A 388 5.82 9.40 -8.22
C LEU A 388 6.71 9.38 -9.49
N LEU A 389 6.38 8.53 -10.45
CA LEU A 389 7.05 8.47 -11.76
C LEU A 389 6.45 9.49 -12.75
N GLY A 390 5.25 10.01 -12.47
CA GLY A 390 4.53 10.94 -13.35
C GLY A 390 3.81 10.22 -14.49
N SER A 391 3.42 10.95 -15.52
CA SER A 391 2.65 10.41 -16.64
C SER A 391 3.50 9.64 -17.66
N GLY A 392 2.97 8.52 -18.17
CA GLY A 392 3.66 7.68 -19.16
C GLY A 392 4.77 6.82 -18.57
N THR A 393 5.61 6.28 -19.46
CA THR A 393 6.72 5.37 -19.11
C THR A 393 8.11 6.03 -19.17
N ARG A 394 8.18 7.35 -19.36
CA ARG A 394 9.46 8.07 -19.51
C ARG A 394 10.43 7.88 -18.33
N ASN A 395 9.88 7.68 -17.13
CA ASN A 395 10.63 7.50 -15.89
C ASN A 395 10.63 6.03 -15.44
N ALA A 396 10.27 5.09 -16.32
CA ALA A 396 10.23 3.66 -16.00
C ALA A 396 11.63 3.04 -15.87
N ALA A 397 12.70 3.68 -16.38
CA ALA A 397 14.06 3.15 -16.23
C ALA A 397 14.44 2.99 -14.74
N SER A 398 15.20 1.95 -14.42
CA SER A 398 15.68 1.67 -13.06
C SER A 398 17.09 1.10 -13.10
N PRO A 399 18.01 1.55 -12.22
CA PRO A 399 19.35 0.98 -12.14
C PRO A 399 19.37 -0.44 -11.57
N ALA A 400 18.32 -0.87 -10.86
CA ALA A 400 18.27 -2.23 -10.30
C ALA A 400 18.09 -3.31 -11.38
N TRP A 401 17.52 -2.96 -12.53
CA TRP A 401 17.42 -3.85 -13.69
C TRP A 401 17.29 -3.06 -14.99
N ALA A 402 18.29 -3.19 -15.87
CA ALA A 402 18.40 -2.37 -17.08
C ALA A 402 17.22 -2.51 -18.06
N ARG A 403 16.57 -3.69 -18.11
CA ARG A 403 15.44 -3.96 -19.01
C ARG A 403 14.08 -3.60 -18.41
N HIS A 404 14.04 -2.93 -17.25
CA HIS A 404 12.77 -2.60 -16.59
C HIS A 404 11.88 -1.65 -17.42
N ALA A 405 12.47 -0.66 -18.09
CA ALA A 405 11.73 0.23 -18.99
C ALA A 405 11.19 -0.50 -20.22
N GLU A 406 11.97 -1.45 -20.75
CA GLU A 406 11.59 -2.31 -21.89
C GLU A 406 10.40 -3.21 -21.50
N LEU A 407 10.44 -3.87 -20.34
CA LEU A 407 9.31 -4.66 -19.82
C LEU A 407 8.05 -3.81 -19.68
N THR A 408 8.20 -2.62 -19.09
CA THR A 408 7.06 -1.72 -18.88
C THR A 408 6.44 -1.31 -20.21
N ALA A 409 7.25 -0.87 -21.19
CA ALA A 409 6.76 -0.51 -22.52
C ALA A 409 6.08 -1.70 -23.21
N TRP A 410 6.72 -2.88 -23.18
CA TRP A 410 6.16 -4.11 -23.72
C TRP A 410 4.80 -4.45 -23.11
N LEU A 411 4.63 -4.23 -21.80
CA LEU A 411 3.37 -4.50 -21.10
C LEU A 411 2.22 -3.60 -21.59
N PHE A 412 2.51 -2.31 -21.83
CA PHE A 412 1.55 -1.37 -22.42
C PHE A 412 1.19 -1.79 -23.85
N ASP A 413 2.17 -2.17 -24.67
CA ASP A 413 1.96 -2.60 -26.05
C ASP A 413 1.15 -3.90 -26.13
N ALA A 414 1.52 -4.91 -25.33
CA ALA A 414 0.81 -6.18 -25.23
C ALA A 414 -0.65 -5.99 -24.77
N ALA A 415 -0.88 -5.00 -23.90
CA ALA A 415 -2.21 -4.64 -23.45
C ALA A 415 -2.98 -3.71 -24.40
N ARG A 416 -2.34 -3.19 -25.45
CA ARG A 416 -2.88 -2.16 -26.36
C ARG A 416 -3.34 -0.90 -25.63
N LEU A 417 -2.51 -0.43 -24.70
CA LEU A 417 -2.80 0.72 -23.85
C LEU A 417 -1.89 1.91 -24.21
N THR A 418 -2.45 3.12 -24.17
CA THR A 418 -1.71 4.36 -24.37
C THR A 418 -1.04 4.78 -23.08
N SER A 419 0.28 4.60 -22.97
CA SER A 419 0.99 4.85 -21.70
C SER A 419 0.85 6.28 -21.16
N SER A 420 0.73 7.29 -22.02
CA SER A 420 0.55 8.69 -21.60
C SER A 420 -0.75 8.96 -20.84
N GLU A 421 -1.71 8.03 -20.86
CA GLU A 421 -2.95 8.12 -20.08
C GLU A 421 -2.81 7.60 -18.65
N PHE A 422 -1.62 7.13 -18.26
CA PHE A 422 -1.37 6.52 -16.96
C PHE A 422 -0.41 7.36 -16.13
N VAL A 423 -0.57 7.31 -14.81
CA VAL A 423 0.34 7.87 -13.80
C VAL A 423 1.04 6.73 -13.08
N GLY A 424 2.36 6.73 -13.09
CA GLY A 424 3.19 5.69 -12.47
C GLY A 424 3.61 6.03 -11.04
N TYR A 425 3.65 5.01 -10.20
CA TYR A 425 4.17 5.03 -8.82
C TYR A 425 5.17 3.89 -8.66
N ARG A 426 6.24 4.10 -7.89
CA ARG A 426 7.31 3.11 -7.68
C ARG A 426 7.66 2.93 -6.21
N CYS A 427 7.70 1.67 -5.78
CA CYS A 427 8.43 1.22 -4.62
C CYS A 427 9.74 0.56 -5.10
N SER A 428 10.87 1.11 -4.70
CA SER A 428 12.20 0.56 -5.01
C SER A 428 12.97 0.36 -3.71
N VAL A 429 13.39 -0.87 -3.44
CA VAL A 429 14.07 -1.21 -2.19
C VAL A 429 15.30 -2.06 -2.48
N GLU A 430 16.46 -1.60 -2.01
CA GLU A 430 17.66 -2.42 -1.93
C GLU A 430 17.64 -3.21 -0.62
N PHE A 431 17.92 -4.51 -0.74
CA PHE A 431 17.73 -5.54 0.27
C PHE A 431 16.34 -5.43 0.92
N PRO A 432 15.25 -5.75 0.19
CA PRO A 432 13.94 -5.79 0.81
C PRO A 432 13.90 -6.80 1.98
N ILE A 433 13.00 -6.57 2.93
CA ILE A 433 12.84 -7.43 4.09
C ILE A 433 12.31 -8.78 3.62
N TRP A 434 13.07 -9.85 3.80
CA TRP A 434 12.59 -11.20 3.51
C TRP A 434 11.38 -11.52 4.37
N ARG A 435 10.35 -12.12 3.76
CA ARG A 435 9.04 -12.39 4.37
C ARG A 435 8.22 -11.13 4.65
N ALA A 436 8.49 -10.02 3.97
CA ALA A 436 7.61 -8.86 3.95
C ALA A 436 6.74 -8.80 2.69
N GLY A 437 5.55 -8.24 2.84
CA GLY A 437 4.73 -7.73 1.74
C GLY A 437 4.83 -6.22 1.65
N TYR A 438 5.12 -5.71 0.46
CA TYR A 438 5.10 -4.29 0.14
C TYR A 438 3.77 -3.97 -0.54
N CYS A 439 3.00 -3.08 0.07
CA CYS A 439 1.64 -2.73 -0.35
C CYS A 439 1.59 -1.30 -0.83
N VAL A 440 1.24 -1.09 -2.09
CA VAL A 440 0.79 0.21 -2.57
C VAL A 440 -0.73 0.22 -2.45
N SER A 441 -1.26 1.09 -1.59
CA SER A 441 -2.70 1.27 -1.41
C SER A 441 -3.19 2.53 -2.10
N PHE A 442 -4.42 2.51 -2.56
CA PHE A 442 -5.11 3.64 -3.20
C PHE A 442 -6.44 3.85 -2.50
N ASP A 443 -6.55 4.92 -1.71
CA ASP A 443 -7.77 5.26 -0.98
C ASP A 443 -8.68 6.12 -1.85
N PHE A 444 -9.82 5.57 -2.28
CA PHE A 444 -10.86 6.24 -3.07
C PHE A 444 -11.98 6.82 -2.21
N SER A 445 -11.80 6.89 -0.88
CA SER A 445 -12.76 7.56 -0.01
C SER A 445 -12.99 8.98 -0.54
N PRO A 446 -14.25 9.43 -0.69
CA PRO A 446 -14.52 10.80 -1.07
C PRO A 446 -13.78 11.70 -0.08
N GLY A 447 -12.99 12.66 -0.58
CA GLY A 447 -12.53 13.74 0.27
C GLY A 447 -13.78 14.39 0.88
N ASP A 448 -13.74 14.76 2.16
CA ASP A 448 -14.90 15.30 2.89
C ASP A 448 -15.53 16.56 2.24
N ALA A 449 -14.97 17.08 1.14
CA ALA A 449 -15.50 18.16 0.34
C ALA A 449 -16.88 17.87 -0.31
N ASP A 450 -17.25 16.61 -0.52
CA ASP A 450 -18.53 16.22 -1.15
C ASP A 450 -19.51 15.52 -0.19
N ALA A 451 -19.21 15.46 1.12
CA ALA A 451 -20.19 14.97 2.08
C ALA A 451 -21.35 16.00 2.15
N PRO A 452 -22.61 15.63 1.81
CA PRO A 452 -23.71 16.55 1.99
C PRO A 452 -23.76 16.91 3.48
N HIS A 453 -23.60 18.20 3.78
CA HIS A 453 -23.85 18.73 5.12
C HIS A 453 -25.30 18.40 5.47
N GLY A 454 -25.47 17.34 6.28
CA GLY A 454 -26.76 16.93 6.85
C GLY A 454 -27.22 17.87 7.94
#